data_AF-A0A378QUH6-F1
#
_entry.id   AF-A0A378QUH6-F1
#
_cell.length_a   1.000
_cell.length_b   1.000
_cell.length_c   1.000
_cell.angle_alpha   90.00
_cell.angle_beta   90.00
_cell.angle_gamma   90.00
#
_symmetry.space_group_name_H-M   'P 1'
#
loop_
_entity.id
_entity.type
_entity.pdbx_description
1 polymer ?
#
loop_
_entity_poly.entity_id
_entity_poly.type
_entity_poly.pdbx_seq_one_letter_code
_entity_poly.pdbx_strand_id
1 'polypeptide(L)' 'MSDHASAPKIPNDIPPPPEPPEDYECCDNGCDELCVFEIYKLQKADYDAKWGHVIDKNE' A
#
# COMPACT_ATOMS: atom_id res chain seq x y z
N MET A 1 -9.24 -22.83 0.56
CA MET A 1 -8.61 -21.86 -0.35
C MET A 1 -8.55 -20.54 0.39
N SER A 2 -7.45 -20.25 1.07
CA SER A 2 -7.14 -18.94 1.66
C SER A 2 -5.65 -18.96 1.99
N ASP A 3 -4.84 -18.89 0.94
CA ASP A 3 -3.42 -18.58 1.09
C ASP A 3 -3.36 -17.12 1.54
N HIS A 4 -3.28 -16.90 2.86
CA HIS A 4 -2.84 -15.62 3.41
C HIS A 4 -1.41 -15.41 2.88
N ALA A 5 -1.28 -14.58 1.85
CA ALA A 5 -0.01 -14.12 1.35
C ALA A 5 0.79 -13.58 2.55
N SER A 6 1.90 -14.25 2.86
CA SER A 6 2.80 -13.88 3.95
C SER A 6 3.22 -12.43 3.78
N ALA A 7 2.65 -11.53 4.60
CA ALA A 7 3.09 -10.15 4.66
C ALA A 7 4.60 -10.10 5.01
N PRO A 8 5.36 -9.13 4.46
CA PRO A 8 6.73 -8.91 4.88
C PRO A 8 6.78 -8.72 6.40
N LYS A 9 7.80 -9.27 7.08
CA LYS A 9 7.98 -9.05 8.53
C LYS A 9 8.39 -7.61 8.78
N ILE A 10 7.40 -6.73 8.81
CA ILE A 10 7.59 -5.33 9.12
C ILE A 10 7.96 -5.23 10.61
N PRO A 11 9.09 -4.58 10.97
CA PRO A 11 9.42 -4.31 12.36
C PRO A 11 8.27 -3.62 13.07
N ASN A 12 8.01 -3.95 14.34
CA ASN A 12 6.86 -3.44 15.12
C ASN A 12 6.76 -1.90 15.18
N ASP A 13 7.84 -1.17 14.89
CA ASP A 13 7.88 0.30 14.92
C ASP A 13 7.56 0.95 13.56
N ILE A 14 7.41 0.16 12.49
CA ILE A 14 7.04 0.64 11.16
C ILE A 14 5.53 0.39 10.97
N PRO A 15 4.75 1.41 10.58
CA PRO A 15 3.34 1.20 10.29
C PRO A 15 3.18 0.21 9.11
N PRO A 16 2.06 -0.51 9.00
CA PRO A 16 1.81 -1.33 7.82
C PRO A 16 1.77 -0.46 6.55
N PRO A 17 2.11 -1.02 5.36
CA PRO A 17 1.96 -0.33 4.10
C PRO A 17 0.48 0.00 3.85
N PRO A 18 0.18 1.03 3.04
CA PRO A 18 -1.19 1.29 2.62
C PRO A 18 -1.76 0.06 1.89
N GLU A 19 -3.01 -0.26 2.18
CA GLU A 19 -3.73 -1.34 1.51
C GLU A 19 -4.13 -0.91 0.09
N PRO A 20 -3.96 -1.78 -0.91
CA PRO A 20 -4.46 -1.49 -2.25
C PRO A 20 -5.99 -1.41 -2.21
N PRO A 21 -6.61 -0.47 -2.93
CA PRO A 21 -8.06 -0.43 -3.05
C PRO A 21 -8.55 -1.66 -3.81
N GLU A 22 -9.76 -2.09 -3.48
CA GLU A 22 -10.40 -3.22 -4.16
C GLU A 22 -10.85 -2.83 -5.58
N ASP A 23 -11.00 -3.82 -6.46
CA ASP A 23 -11.35 -3.58 -7.87
C ASP A 23 -12.71 -2.87 -8.03
N TYR A 24 -13.63 -3.02 -7.09
CA TYR A 24 -14.93 -2.34 -7.06
C TYR A 24 -14.89 -0.93 -6.47
N GLU A 25 -13.81 -0.58 -5.76
CA GLU A 25 -13.50 0.78 -5.31
C GLU A 25 -12.79 1.57 -6.42
N CYS A 26 -12.38 0.88 -7.50
CA CYS A 26 -12.01 1.51 -8.75
C CYS A 26 -13.23 2.26 -9.29
N CYS A 27 -13.14 3.59 -9.26
CA CYS A 27 -14.19 4.49 -9.73
C CYS A 27 -14.50 4.24 -11.22
N ASP A 28 -15.52 3.42 -11.52
CA ASP A 28 -16.06 3.26 -12.88
C ASP A 28 -16.59 4.59 -13.47
N ASN A 29 -16.96 5.56 -12.61
CA ASN A 29 -17.55 6.85 -13.01
C ASN A 29 -17.13 8.04 -12.12
N GLY A 30 -15.82 8.20 -11.88
CA GLY A 30 -15.27 9.47 -11.38
C GLY A 30 -15.29 9.62 -9.86
N CYS A 31 -14.11 9.46 -9.26
CA CYS A 31 -13.81 10.08 -7.97
C CYS A 31 -13.47 11.55 -8.26
N ASP A 32 -14.08 12.50 -7.55
CA ASP A 32 -14.08 13.94 -7.87
C ASP A 32 -12.79 14.46 -8.56
N GLU A 33 -11.67 14.54 -7.84
CA GLU A 33 -10.43 15.13 -8.37
C GLU A 33 -9.33 14.09 -8.73
N LEU A 34 -9.30 12.92 -8.09
CA LEU A 34 -8.30 11.86 -8.32
C LEU A 34 -8.90 10.46 -8.15
N CYS A 35 -8.48 9.51 -8.99
CA CYS A 35 -8.85 8.10 -8.86
C CYS A 35 -8.30 7.50 -7.54
N VAL A 36 -9.06 6.64 -6.85
CA VAL A 36 -8.59 5.97 -5.61
C VAL A 36 -7.23 5.28 -5.81
N PHE A 37 -7.00 4.70 -6.99
CA PHE A 37 -5.71 4.06 -7.31
C PHE A 37 -4.55 5.05 -7.42
N GLU A 38 -4.79 6.30 -7.84
CA GLU A 38 -3.76 7.34 -7.87
C GLU A 38 -3.42 7.81 -6.46
N ILE A 39 -4.44 7.96 -5.60
CA ILE A 39 -4.23 8.24 -4.18
C ILE A 39 -3.40 7.13 -3.53
N TYR A 40 -3.75 5.86 -3.78
CA TYR A 40 -2.97 4.71 -3.30
C TYR A 40 -1.51 4.75 -3.79
N LYS A 41 -1.28 5.04 -5.08
CA LYS A 41 0.09 5.17 -5.62
C LYS A 41 0.89 6.25 -4.90
N LEU A 42 0.28 7.40 -4.62
CA LEU A 42 0.94 8.49 -3.89
C LEU A 42 1.27 8.07 -2.46
N GLN A 43 0.31 7.49 -1.75
CA GLN A 43 0.52 7.00 -0.38
C GLN A 43 1.60 5.91 -0.31
N LYS A 44 1.63 5.01 -1.29
CA LYS A 44 2.62 3.95 -1.37
C LYS A 44 4.01 4.48 -1.69
N ALA A 45 4.12 5.43 -2.62
CA ALA A 45 5.39 6.08 -2.92
C ALA A 45 5.98 6.78 -1.69
N ASP A 46 5.16 7.48 -0.91
CA ASP A 46 5.59 8.13 0.34
C ASP A 46 6.01 7.10 1.40
N TYR A 47 5.26 6.01 1.51
CA TYR A 47 5.58 4.90 2.41
C TYR A 47 6.94 4.28 2.04
N ASP A 48 7.16 3.96 0.76
CA ASP A 48 8.37 3.34 0.26
C ASP A 48 9.58 4.28 0.40
N ALA A 49 9.42 5.58 0.14
CA ALA A 49 10.46 6.58 0.35
C ALA A 49 10.88 6.66 1.82
N LYS A 50 9.91 6.57 2.74
CA LYS A 50 10.16 6.69 4.18
C LYS A 50 10.69 5.40 4.80
N TRP A 51 10.23 4.24 4.37
CA TRP A 51 10.46 2.97 5.06
C TRP A 51 11.10 1.87 4.21
N GLY A 52 11.14 2.00 2.88
CA GLY A 52 11.72 1.00 2.00
C GLY A 52 13.16 0.64 2.39
N HIS A 53 13.97 1.66 2.70
CA HIS A 53 15.35 1.48 3.15
C HIS A 53 15.50 0.81 4.53
N VAL A 54 14.44 0.76 5.35
CA VAL A 54 14.42 0.09 6.66
C VAL A 54 13.94 -1.35 6.51
N ILE A 55 12.97 -1.58 5.63
CA ILE A 55 12.43 -2.91 5.31
C ILE A 55 13.52 -3.75 4.62
N ASP A 56 14.19 -3.20 3.61
CA ASP A 56 15.23 -3.90 2.82
C ASP A 56 16.46 -4.34 3.64
N LYS A 57 16.70 -3.70 4.79
CA LYS A 57 17.85 -4.01 5.67
C LYS A 57 17.57 -5.14 6.68
N ASN A 58 16.32 -5.58 6.78
CA ASN A 58 15.88 -6.58 7.75
C ASN A 58 15.54 -7.94 7.11
N GLU A 59 15.82 -8.11 5.81
CA GLU A 59 15.88 -9.43 5.13
C GLU A 59 17.29 -10.04 5.20
#